data_AF-A0A9Q1RN92-F1
#
_entry.id   AF-A0A9Q1RN92-F1
#
_cell.length_a   1.000
_cell.length_b   1.000
_cell.length_c   1.000
_cell.angle_alpha   90.00
_cell.angle_beta   90.00
_cell.angle_gamma   90.00
#
_symmetry.space_group_name_H-M   'P 1'
#
loop_
_entity.id
_entity.type
_entity.pdbx_description
1 polymer ?
#
loop_
_entity_poly.entity_id
_entity_poly.type
_entity_poly.pdbx_seq_one_letter_code
_entity_poly.pdbx_strand_id
1 'polypeptide(L)'
;MEGRKLVAVVKISTLIQFPKHCYTFKERRLLRYFKDQIHKAGLLLPPLPASQPDIELEEIEIQLAEHEHELIEMNANSEKLQQSYNELLEFKMVLQKASGFLVSSSSHTTDREIELDENVYSNDNHADTASLLEQEMRSEQSNQSGVRFISGIICKSKVLQFERMLFRATRGNMLFNQAVADYEVLDPSSNEMVERIVFVVFFSGEQARTKILKICEAFGANCYPVPEDASKRRQITQEILSRLSELETTLDAGMRHRDKALTSIGYHLTKWINMVKTQKAVYDTLNMLNFDVTKKCLVGEGWCPIFAKTKALQRATFDSSSLVGIIFHVMDAVEPPPTYFRTNRFTNSFQEIVDAHGVSKYQEANPAVYTIVTFPFLFAVMFGDWGHGICLLLGALVLIARENKLSSQKLGSFMEMLFGGRYVFLLMSIFSIYCGLIYNEFFSVPFHIFGDSAYKCRDATCSNAQTVALIKYKDPYPFGVDPSWRGSRSELPFLNSMKMKMSILLGVTQMNLGIIISYFNARFFSNSLNIKYQFVPQIIFSTASLDTFLF
;
A
#
# COMPACT_ATOMS: atom_id res chain seq x y z
N MET A 1 35.82 0.02 19.33
CA MET A 1 35.56 -0.03 17.87
C MET A 1 35.89 1.35 17.34
N GLU A 2 37.04 1.52 16.72
CA GLU A 2 37.37 2.80 16.08
C GLU A 2 36.90 2.75 14.61
N GLY A 3 36.26 3.82 14.14
CA GLY A 3 36.06 4.12 12.73
C GLY A 3 37.18 5.04 12.28
N ARG A 4 37.75 4.78 11.10
CA ARG A 4 38.70 5.70 10.45
C ARG A 4 38.10 6.15 9.13
N LYS A 5 38.39 7.39 8.73
CA LYS A 5 38.05 7.90 7.40
C LYS A 5 38.97 7.22 6.41
N LEU A 6 38.38 6.57 5.41
CA LEU A 6 39.11 5.99 4.30
C LEU A 6 38.88 6.86 3.07
N VAL A 7 39.96 7.10 2.34
CA VAL A 7 39.89 7.59 0.96
C VAL A 7 40.08 6.40 0.05
N ALA A 8 39.12 6.18 -0.84
CA ALA A 8 39.24 5.22 -1.91
C ALA A 8 39.46 5.97 -3.21
N VAL A 9 40.54 5.62 -3.93
CA VAL A 9 40.78 6.09 -5.29
C VAL A 9 40.48 4.94 -6.23
N VAL A 10 39.47 5.13 -7.07
CA VAL A 10 39.03 4.17 -8.07
C VAL A 10 39.39 4.71 -9.45
N LYS A 11 40.22 3.98 -10.19
CA LYS A 11 40.56 4.33 -11.58
C LYS A 11 39.51 3.74 -12.50
N ILE A 12 38.87 4.57 -13.34
CA ILE A 12 37.86 4.08 -14.28
C ILE A 12 38.50 3.89 -15.65
N SER A 13 38.33 2.70 -16.23
CA SER A 13 38.80 2.37 -17.59
C SER A 13 37.86 2.87 -18.70
N THR A 14 36.58 3.10 -18.39
CA THR A 14 35.54 3.56 -19.32
C THR A 14 34.99 4.93 -18.91
N LEU A 15 34.99 5.88 -19.85
CA LEU A 15 34.34 7.18 -19.70
C LEU A 15 32.85 6.96 -19.37
N ILE A 16 32.46 7.17 -18.12
CA ILE A 16 31.04 7.25 -17.74
C ILE A 16 30.54 8.59 -18.28
N GLN A 17 30.03 8.56 -19.51
CA GLN A 17 29.40 9.70 -20.13
C GLN A 17 28.11 9.98 -19.35
N PHE A 18 28.09 11.09 -18.62
CA PHE A 18 26.95 11.63 -17.89
C PHE A 18 25.87 12.03 -18.91
N PRO A 19 24.90 11.13 -19.21
CA PRO A 19 23.52 11.42 -18.83
C PRO A 19 22.71 10.17 -18.44
N LYS A 20 23.32 9.09 -17.93
CA LYS A 20 22.60 7.84 -17.56
C LYS A 20 21.57 7.98 -16.42
N HIS A 21 21.60 9.08 -15.66
CA HIS A 21 20.65 9.33 -14.56
C HIS A 21 19.19 9.52 -15.05
N CYS A 22 18.97 10.14 -16.21
CA CYS A 22 17.63 10.34 -16.79
C CYS A 22 16.97 9.01 -17.21
N TYR A 23 17.80 8.06 -17.68
CA TYR A 23 17.35 6.73 -18.15
C TYR A 23 16.79 5.88 -17.00
N THR A 24 17.46 5.85 -15.84
CA THR A 24 16.96 5.12 -14.66
C THR A 24 15.61 5.63 -14.14
N PHE A 25 15.29 6.92 -14.34
CA PHE A 25 13.97 7.46 -14.02
C PHE A 25 12.89 7.00 -15.00
N LYS A 26 13.21 6.95 -16.30
CA LYS A 26 12.32 6.43 -17.35
C LYS A 26 12.01 4.95 -17.09
N GLU A 27 13.02 4.11 -16.93
CA GLU A 27 12.86 2.67 -16.63
C GLU A 27 11.99 2.43 -15.39
N ARG A 28 12.20 3.21 -14.32
CA ARG A 28 11.43 3.09 -13.07
C ARG A 28 9.98 3.56 -13.22
N ARG A 29 9.70 4.46 -14.18
CA ARG A 29 8.33 4.83 -14.56
C ARG A 29 7.68 3.70 -15.36
N LEU A 30 8.38 3.13 -16.35
CA LEU A 30 7.90 1.97 -17.12
C LEU A 30 7.59 0.77 -16.22
N LEU A 31 8.50 0.41 -15.30
CA LEU A 31 8.29 -0.71 -14.38
C LEU A 31 7.10 -0.48 -13.44
N ARG A 32 6.82 0.78 -13.07
CA ARG A 32 5.59 1.13 -12.33
C ARG A 32 4.36 0.97 -13.21
N TYR A 33 4.42 1.47 -14.45
CA TYR A 33 3.35 1.30 -15.43
C TYR A 33 3.00 -0.18 -15.64
N PHE A 34 3.98 -1.06 -15.89
CA PHE A 34 3.73 -2.50 -16.04
C PHE A 34 3.13 -3.13 -14.79
N LYS A 35 3.60 -2.75 -13.60
CA LYS A 35 3.03 -3.24 -12.34
C LYS A 35 1.56 -2.83 -12.20
N ASP A 36 1.22 -1.59 -12.56
CA ASP A 36 -0.15 -1.08 -12.49
C ASP A 36 -1.04 -1.77 -13.53
N GLN A 37 -0.54 -2.06 -14.74
CA GLN A 37 -1.26 -2.81 -15.77
C GLN A 37 -1.54 -4.27 -15.35
N ILE A 38 -0.55 -4.96 -14.78
CA ILE A 38 -0.72 -6.32 -14.25
C ILE A 38 -1.77 -6.34 -13.13
N HIS A 39 -1.74 -5.34 -12.24
CA HIS A 39 -2.72 -5.22 -11.18
C HIS A 39 -4.13 -4.92 -11.71
N LYS A 40 -4.27 -4.05 -12.72
CA LYS A 40 -5.55 -3.81 -13.41
C LYS A 40 -6.11 -5.06 -14.08
N ALA A 41 -5.24 -5.92 -14.62
CA ALA A 41 -5.63 -7.19 -15.23
C ALA A 41 -5.98 -8.29 -14.19
N GLY A 42 -5.79 -8.05 -12.89
CA GLY A 42 -6.06 -9.05 -11.84
C GLY A 42 -5.10 -10.26 -11.87
N LEU A 43 -4.00 -10.17 -12.62
CA LEU A 43 -3.02 -11.24 -12.74
C LEU A 43 -2.14 -11.28 -11.48
N LEU A 44 -2.07 -12.45 -10.84
CA LEU A 44 -1.20 -12.68 -9.69
C LEU A 44 0.25 -12.84 -10.18
N LEU A 45 1.14 -11.95 -9.75
CA LEU A 45 2.57 -12.07 -10.01
C LEU A 45 3.12 -13.38 -9.40
N PRO A 46 3.78 -14.25 -10.20
CA PRO A 46 4.43 -15.43 -9.67
C PRO A 46 5.53 -15.07 -8.66
N PRO A 47 5.67 -15.82 -7.56
CA PRO A 47 6.78 -15.63 -6.64
C PRO A 47 8.08 -16.14 -7.29
N LEU A 48 8.92 -15.18 -7.67
CA LEU A 48 10.35 -15.29 -7.99
C LEU A 48 10.71 -16.03 -9.31
N PRO A 49 11.32 -15.34 -10.30
CA PRO A 49 12.03 -16.03 -11.37
C PRO A 49 13.37 -16.58 -10.87
N ALA A 50 13.70 -17.79 -11.31
CA ALA A 50 14.97 -18.46 -11.11
C ALA A 50 16.15 -17.62 -11.65
N SER A 51 17.34 -17.89 -11.09
CA SER A 51 18.64 -17.36 -11.52
C SER A 51 18.80 -17.45 -13.04
N GLN A 52 18.64 -16.31 -13.71
CA GLN A 52 18.96 -16.11 -15.11
C GLN A 52 20.20 -15.21 -15.20
N PRO A 53 21.02 -15.32 -16.26
CA PRO A 53 22.27 -14.57 -16.41
C PRO A 53 22.08 -13.05 -16.30
N ASP A 54 23.14 -12.36 -15.91
CA ASP A 54 23.17 -10.90 -15.86
C ASP A 54 22.98 -10.35 -17.28
N ILE A 55 21.83 -9.72 -17.50
CA ILE A 55 21.50 -9.04 -18.75
C ILE A 55 22.10 -7.65 -18.67
N GLU A 56 22.77 -7.20 -19.73
CA GLU A 56 23.32 -5.85 -19.81
C GLU A 56 22.22 -4.79 -19.79
N LEU A 57 22.48 -3.65 -19.14
CA LEU A 57 21.47 -2.60 -18.91
C LEU A 57 20.86 -2.06 -20.22
N GLU A 58 21.68 -1.97 -21.27
CA GLU A 58 21.27 -1.47 -22.59
C GLU A 58 20.29 -2.44 -23.27
N GLU A 59 20.45 -3.75 -23.06
CA GLU A 59 19.51 -4.75 -23.57
C GLU A 59 18.18 -4.71 -22.81
N ILE A 60 18.20 -4.47 -21.50
CA ILE A 60 16.97 -4.28 -20.70
C ILE A 60 16.21 -3.04 -21.16
N GLU A 61 16.90 -1.94 -21.49
CA GLU A 61 16.26 -0.72 -21.96
C GLU A 61 15.48 -0.96 -23.26
N ILE A 62 16.11 -1.66 -24.22
CA ILE A 62 15.50 -2.00 -25.50
C ILE A 62 14.26 -2.89 -25.26
N GLN A 63 14.40 -3.94 -24.46
CA GLN A 63 13.29 -4.85 -24.13
C GLN A 63 12.13 -4.13 -23.43
N LEU A 64 12.41 -3.23 -22.47
CA LEU A 64 11.37 -2.46 -21.78
C LEU A 64 10.65 -1.50 -22.72
N ALA A 65 11.38 -0.85 -23.64
CA ALA A 65 10.80 0.07 -24.61
C ALA A 65 9.93 -0.67 -25.65
N GLU A 66 10.37 -1.84 -26.11
CA GLU A 66 9.60 -2.70 -27.02
C GLU A 66 8.28 -3.15 -26.38
N HIS A 67 8.33 -3.68 -25.15
CA HIS A 67 7.13 -4.08 -24.41
C HIS A 67 6.20 -2.90 -24.06
N GLU A 68 6.74 -1.70 -23.83
CA GLU A 68 5.94 -0.49 -23.63
C GLU A 68 5.17 -0.14 -24.91
N HIS A 69 5.84 -0.15 -26.05
CA HIS A 69 5.21 0.15 -27.34
C HIS A 69 4.11 -0.87 -27.66
N GLU A 70 4.42 -2.16 -27.52
CA GLU A 70 3.50 -3.27 -27.75
C GLU A 70 2.22 -3.13 -26.89
N LEU A 71 2.37 -2.86 -25.59
CA LEU A 71 1.23 -2.71 -24.68
C LEU A 71 0.41 -1.44 -24.93
N ILE A 72 1.05 -0.32 -25.28
CA ILE A 72 0.32 0.90 -25.61
C ILE A 72 -0.50 0.69 -26.88
N GLU A 73 0.08 0.07 -27.90
CA GLU A 73 -0.63 -0.24 -29.14
C GLU A 73 -1.79 -1.21 -28.92
N MET A 74 -1.55 -2.31 -28.18
CA MET A 74 -2.61 -3.26 -27.82
C MET A 74 -3.75 -2.60 -27.06
N ASN A 75 -3.44 -1.71 -26.10
CA ASN A 75 -4.46 -1.02 -25.32
C ASN A 75 -5.25 -0.03 -26.18
N ALA A 76 -4.59 0.74 -27.06
CA ALA A 76 -5.26 1.67 -27.97
C ALA A 76 -6.17 0.94 -28.97
N ASN A 77 -5.71 -0.22 -29.49
CA ASN A 77 -6.52 -1.04 -30.38
C ASN A 77 -7.71 -1.67 -29.64
N SER A 78 -7.50 -2.15 -28.42
CA SER A 78 -8.58 -2.71 -27.59
C SER A 78 -9.63 -1.65 -27.25
N GLU A 79 -9.22 -0.41 -26.95
CA GLU A 79 -10.13 0.69 -26.67
C GLU A 79 -10.99 1.05 -27.90
N LYS A 80 -10.40 1.13 -29.08
CA LYS A 80 -11.13 1.36 -30.35
C LYS A 80 -12.13 0.25 -30.65
N LEU A 81 -11.72 -1.01 -30.46
CA LEU A 81 -12.61 -2.17 -30.65
C LEU A 81 -13.75 -2.16 -29.62
N GLN A 82 -13.48 -1.81 -28.37
CA GLN A 82 -14.49 -1.70 -27.33
C GLN A 82 -15.49 -0.58 -27.63
N GLN A 83 -15.03 0.57 -28.12
CA GLN A 83 -15.89 1.67 -28.55
C GLN A 83 -16.82 1.22 -29.69
N SER A 84 -16.26 0.59 -30.73
CA SER A 84 -17.03 0.07 -31.87
C SER A 84 -18.04 -1.00 -31.46
N TYR A 85 -17.66 -1.88 -30.52
CA TYR A 85 -18.55 -2.88 -29.95
C TYR A 85 -19.69 -2.25 -29.17
N ASN A 86 -19.40 -1.25 -28.31
CA ASN A 86 -20.41 -0.53 -27.55
C ASN A 86 -21.39 0.20 -28.47
N GLU A 87 -20.92 0.85 -29.53
CA GLU A 87 -21.78 1.53 -30.51
C GLU A 87 -22.74 0.57 -31.23
N LEU A 88 -22.25 -0.61 -31.64
CA LEU A 88 -23.10 -1.62 -32.28
C LEU A 88 -24.07 -2.27 -31.29
N LEU A 89 -23.67 -2.40 -30.03
CA LEU A 89 -24.52 -2.93 -28.96
C LEU A 89 -25.65 -1.94 -28.64
N GLU A 90 -25.35 -0.65 -28.57
CA GLU A 90 -26.37 0.41 -28.48
C GLU A 90 -27.31 0.36 -29.70
N PHE A 91 -26.77 0.22 -30.91
CA PHE A 91 -27.60 0.15 -32.11
C PHE A 91 -28.55 -1.07 -32.13
N LYS A 92 -28.04 -2.25 -31.72
CA LYS A 92 -28.85 -3.47 -31.54
C LYS A 92 -30.03 -3.22 -30.59
N MET A 93 -29.78 -2.58 -29.44
CA MET A 93 -30.83 -2.28 -28.46
C MET A 93 -31.91 -1.37 -29.04
N VAL A 94 -31.48 -0.32 -29.77
CA VAL A 94 -32.40 0.60 -30.42
C VAL A 94 -33.26 -0.13 -31.45
N LEU A 95 -32.69 -0.97 -32.30
CA LEU A 95 -33.44 -1.74 -33.30
C LEU A 95 -34.49 -2.68 -32.67
N GLN A 96 -34.11 -3.40 -31.61
CA GLN A 96 -35.02 -4.34 -30.94
C GLN A 96 -36.19 -3.62 -30.28
N LYS A 97 -35.95 -2.52 -29.54
CA LYS A 97 -37.01 -1.80 -28.82
C LYS A 97 -37.82 -0.87 -29.73
N ALA A 98 -37.19 -0.20 -30.71
CA ALA A 98 -37.89 0.62 -31.69
C ALA A 98 -38.88 -0.19 -32.54
N SER A 99 -38.60 -1.48 -32.77
CA SER A 99 -39.52 -2.37 -33.49
C SER A 99 -40.89 -2.47 -32.81
N GLY A 100 -40.94 -2.51 -31.48
CA GLY A 100 -42.18 -2.54 -30.72
C GLY A 100 -43.00 -1.26 -30.88
N PHE A 101 -42.34 -0.10 -30.92
CA PHE A 101 -43.00 1.21 -31.05
C PHE A 101 -43.53 1.50 -32.45
N LEU A 102 -42.84 1.04 -33.49
CA LEU A 102 -43.27 1.22 -34.89
C LEU A 102 -44.47 0.32 -35.25
N VAL A 103 -44.53 -0.89 -34.69
CA VAL A 103 -45.67 -1.81 -34.89
C VAL A 103 -46.93 -1.29 -34.20
N SER A 104 -46.80 -0.65 -33.02
CA SER A 104 -47.96 -0.06 -32.32
C SER A 104 -48.55 1.19 -33.01
N SER A 105 -47.75 1.95 -33.77
CA SER A 105 -48.25 3.12 -34.52
C SER A 105 -48.93 2.73 -35.84
N SER A 106 -48.46 1.66 -36.51
CA SER A 106 -49.00 1.20 -37.80
C SER A 106 -50.35 0.46 -37.69
N SER A 107 -50.70 -0.04 -36.50
CA SER A 107 -52.05 -0.57 -36.23
C SER A 107 -53.13 0.51 -36.09
N HIS A 108 -52.77 1.80 -35.98
CA HIS A 108 -53.74 2.91 -35.90
C HIS A 108 -53.96 3.65 -37.23
N THR A 109 -53.08 3.46 -38.23
CA THR A 109 -53.14 4.18 -39.51
C THR A 109 -53.71 3.36 -40.67
N THR A 110 -53.97 2.07 -40.48
CA THR A 110 -54.33 1.14 -41.58
C THR A 110 -55.80 1.14 -42.00
N ASP A 111 -56.67 1.94 -41.38
CA ASP A 111 -58.11 1.97 -41.71
C ASP A 111 -58.54 3.03 -42.75
N ARG A 112 -57.63 3.82 -43.35
CA ARG A 112 -58.08 4.96 -44.19
C ARG A 112 -57.42 5.26 -45.54
N GLU A 113 -56.39 4.55 -45.98
CA GLU A 113 -55.74 4.89 -47.27
C GLU A 113 -55.41 3.62 -48.08
N ILE A 114 -56.45 2.97 -48.62
CA ILE A 114 -56.33 2.09 -49.78
C ILE A 114 -57.36 2.58 -50.79
N GLU A 115 -56.95 3.53 -51.64
CA GLU A 115 -57.48 3.72 -53.00
C GLU A 115 -56.67 4.82 -53.70
N LEU A 116 -56.22 4.52 -54.94
CA LEU A 116 -55.60 5.40 -55.94
C LEU A 116 -54.06 5.58 -55.83
N ASP A 117 -53.28 4.76 -56.55
CA ASP A 117 -53.02 4.91 -57.98
C ASP A 117 -51.71 4.20 -58.40
N GLU A 118 -51.75 3.59 -59.58
CA GLU A 118 -50.68 2.80 -60.19
C GLU A 118 -49.65 3.65 -60.98
N ASN A 119 -48.50 3.03 -61.25
CA ASN A 119 -47.58 3.20 -62.39
C ASN A 119 -46.57 4.37 -62.38
N VAL A 120 -45.26 4.04 -62.49
CA VAL A 120 -44.43 4.20 -63.72
C VAL A 120 -42.95 3.85 -63.43
N TYR A 121 -42.35 3.14 -64.39
CA TYR A 121 -40.97 2.65 -64.56
C TYR A 121 -39.84 3.72 -64.52
N SER A 122 -38.61 3.33 -64.09
CA SER A 122 -37.37 3.25 -64.93
C SER A 122 -36.03 3.55 -64.20
N ASN A 123 -35.13 2.56 -64.22
CA ASN A 123 -33.67 2.53 -64.46
C ASN A 123 -32.58 3.27 -63.64
N ASP A 124 -31.66 2.42 -63.13
CA ASP A 124 -30.18 2.36 -63.27
C ASP A 124 -29.26 3.57 -62.97
N ASN A 125 -28.31 3.41 -62.01
CA ASN A 125 -26.89 3.07 -62.30
C ASN A 125 -25.94 3.08 -61.07
N HIS A 126 -24.78 2.47 -61.30
CA HIS A 126 -23.69 1.94 -60.45
C HIS A 126 -22.93 2.80 -59.41
N ALA A 127 -22.45 2.06 -58.39
CA ALA A 127 -21.13 1.99 -57.71
C ALA A 127 -20.40 3.26 -57.22
N ASP A 128 -20.12 3.35 -55.91
CA ASP A 128 -18.78 3.03 -55.35
C ASP A 128 -18.75 3.12 -53.82
N THR A 129 -17.81 2.37 -53.24
CA THR A 129 -17.52 2.10 -51.83
C THR A 129 -17.34 3.35 -50.95
N ALA A 130 -18.25 3.55 -50.01
CA ALA A 130 -18.09 4.45 -48.85
C ALA A 130 -18.85 3.90 -47.62
N SER A 131 -18.41 4.30 -46.43
CA SER A 131 -18.82 3.80 -45.12
C SER A 131 -20.35 3.79 -44.92
N LEU A 132 -20.90 2.63 -44.57
CA LEU A 132 -22.32 2.29 -44.50
C LEU A 132 -23.15 3.19 -43.56
N LEU A 133 -22.51 3.90 -42.61
CA LEU A 133 -23.17 4.79 -41.65
C LEU A 133 -23.39 6.23 -42.16
N GLU A 134 -22.61 6.70 -43.14
CA GLU A 134 -22.74 8.07 -43.66
C GLU A 134 -23.67 8.17 -44.88
N GLN A 135 -23.86 7.06 -45.61
CA GLN A 135 -24.64 7.06 -46.85
C GLN A 135 -26.16 7.21 -46.63
N GLU A 136 -26.70 6.73 -45.50
CA GLU A 136 -28.14 6.83 -45.21
C GLU A 136 -28.60 8.25 -44.83
N MET A 137 -27.67 9.19 -44.58
CA MET A 137 -28.04 10.58 -44.28
C MET A 137 -28.45 11.40 -45.52
N ARG A 138 -28.23 10.93 -46.75
CA ARG A 138 -28.40 11.75 -47.96
C ARG A 138 -29.31 11.22 -49.06
N SER A 139 -29.98 10.08 -48.91
CA SER A 139 -30.95 9.62 -49.91
C SER A 139 -32.29 9.28 -49.28
N GLU A 140 -33.23 10.21 -49.34
CA GLU A 140 -34.67 9.98 -49.56
C GLU A 140 -35.39 11.34 -49.59
N GLN A 141 -35.41 11.96 -50.78
CA GLN A 141 -36.41 12.97 -51.12
C GLN A 141 -37.60 12.25 -51.75
N SER A 142 -38.42 11.61 -50.91
CA SER A 142 -39.82 11.33 -51.26
C SER A 142 -40.69 12.30 -50.45
N ASN A 143 -41.46 13.11 -51.17
CA ASN A 143 -42.50 13.94 -50.60
C ASN A 143 -43.66 13.02 -50.18
N GLN A 144 -43.58 12.45 -48.99
CA GLN A 144 -44.75 11.94 -48.29
C GLN A 144 -44.93 12.74 -47.00
N SER A 145 -46.12 13.33 -46.86
CA SER A 145 -46.60 14.05 -45.68
C SER A 145 -46.89 13.08 -44.53
N GLY A 146 -45.89 12.28 -44.16
CA GLY A 146 -45.93 11.31 -43.07
C GLY A 146 -45.27 11.84 -41.80
N VAL A 147 -45.69 11.30 -40.66
CA VAL A 147 -45.06 11.54 -39.36
C VAL A 147 -43.66 10.92 -39.38
N ARG A 148 -42.61 11.74 -39.21
CA ARG A 148 -41.22 11.26 -39.15
C ARG A 148 -40.85 10.93 -37.71
N PHE A 149 -39.90 10.02 -37.52
CA PHE A 149 -39.40 9.68 -36.19
C PHE A 149 -37.87 9.75 -36.10
N ILE A 150 -37.38 9.95 -34.88
CA ILE A 150 -35.97 9.82 -34.50
C ILE A 150 -35.89 8.81 -33.37
N SER A 151 -35.00 7.84 -33.50
CA SER A 151 -34.67 6.86 -32.46
C SER A 151 -33.26 7.09 -31.93
N GLY A 152 -33.09 6.88 -30.63
CA GLY A 152 -31.79 6.99 -29.99
C GLY A 152 -31.76 6.38 -28.61
N ILE A 153 -30.60 6.48 -27.96
CA ILE A 153 -30.36 5.97 -26.62
C ILE A 153 -29.77 7.07 -25.73
N ILE A 154 -30.16 7.08 -24.45
CA ILE A 154 -29.74 8.09 -23.48
C ILE A 154 -29.62 7.48 -22.08
N CYS A 155 -28.76 8.06 -21.22
CA CYS A 155 -28.66 7.66 -19.81
C CYS A 155 -29.96 7.93 -19.04
N LYS A 156 -30.41 6.95 -18.24
CA LYS A 156 -31.65 7.03 -17.45
C LYS A 156 -31.73 8.26 -16.55
N SER A 157 -30.60 8.70 -15.99
CA SER A 157 -30.52 9.88 -15.12
C SER A 157 -30.92 11.19 -15.81
N LYS A 158 -30.75 11.30 -17.13
CA LYS A 158 -30.99 12.53 -17.91
C LYS A 158 -32.36 12.56 -18.60
N VAL A 159 -33.09 11.44 -18.64
CA VAL A 159 -34.33 11.28 -19.43
C VAL A 159 -35.41 12.30 -19.07
N LEU A 160 -35.68 12.53 -17.78
CA LEU A 160 -36.74 13.45 -17.36
C LEU A 160 -36.46 14.90 -17.77
N GLN A 161 -35.19 15.31 -17.79
CA GLN A 161 -34.81 16.65 -18.22
C GLN A 161 -34.86 16.77 -19.75
N PHE A 162 -34.46 15.71 -20.44
CA PHE A 162 -34.50 15.58 -21.89
C PHE A 162 -35.93 15.67 -22.44
N GLU A 163 -36.87 14.90 -21.88
CA GLU A 163 -38.29 14.91 -22.26
C GLU A 163 -38.92 16.30 -22.07
N ARG A 164 -38.66 16.95 -20.93
CA ARG A 164 -39.16 18.31 -20.65
C ARG A 164 -38.62 19.33 -21.64
N MET A 165 -37.37 19.21 -22.06
CA MET A 165 -36.77 20.13 -23.03
C MET A 165 -37.34 19.91 -24.43
N LEU A 166 -37.50 18.65 -24.86
CA LEU A 166 -38.16 18.30 -26.12
C LEU A 166 -39.60 18.83 -26.16
N PHE A 167 -40.38 18.63 -25.10
CA PHE A 167 -41.76 19.12 -25.00
C PHE A 167 -41.84 20.65 -25.12
N ARG A 168 -40.95 21.38 -24.43
CA ARG A 168 -40.89 22.85 -24.48
C ARG A 168 -40.47 23.37 -25.86
N ALA A 169 -39.48 22.74 -26.49
CA ALA A 169 -38.96 23.18 -27.79
C ALA A 169 -39.94 22.96 -28.95
N THR A 170 -40.73 21.88 -28.88
CA THR A 170 -41.75 21.51 -29.87
C THR A 170 -43.15 22.05 -29.52
N ARG A 171 -43.30 22.78 -28.41
CA ARG A 171 -44.58 23.30 -27.89
C ARG A 171 -45.65 22.21 -27.69
N GLY A 172 -45.22 20.99 -27.35
CA GLY A 172 -46.10 19.84 -27.13
C GLY A 172 -46.48 19.06 -28.40
N ASN A 173 -45.99 19.46 -29.58
CA ASN A 173 -46.27 18.77 -30.84
C ASN A 173 -45.27 17.63 -31.11
N MET A 174 -45.09 16.73 -30.15
CA MET A 174 -44.27 15.52 -30.28
C MET A 174 -44.89 14.34 -29.52
N LEU A 175 -44.65 13.12 -29.98
CA LEU A 175 -44.94 11.91 -29.21
C LEU A 175 -43.61 11.28 -28.79
N PHE A 176 -43.37 11.19 -27.48
CA PHE A 176 -42.16 10.61 -26.90
C PHE A 176 -42.47 9.23 -26.31
N ASN A 177 -41.89 8.20 -26.93
CA ASN A 177 -41.95 6.83 -26.43
C ASN A 177 -40.60 6.44 -25.84
N GLN A 178 -40.62 5.77 -24.69
CA GLN A 178 -39.40 5.30 -24.02
C GLN A 178 -39.52 3.83 -23.62
N ALA A 179 -38.43 3.08 -23.76
CA ALA A 179 -38.25 1.73 -23.26
C ALA A 179 -36.93 1.63 -22.51
N VAL A 180 -36.96 0.95 -21.36
CA VAL A 180 -35.74 0.60 -20.62
C VAL A 180 -34.94 -0.42 -21.46
N ALA A 181 -33.63 -0.21 -21.59
CA ALA A 181 -32.76 -1.19 -22.24
C ALA A 181 -32.57 -2.41 -21.32
N ASP A 182 -32.45 -3.60 -21.90
CA ASP A 182 -32.42 -4.86 -21.14
C ASP A 182 -31.07 -5.11 -20.43
N TYR A 183 -30.01 -4.36 -20.78
CA TYR A 183 -28.67 -4.52 -20.21
C TYR A 183 -28.05 -3.16 -19.87
N GLU A 184 -27.28 -3.15 -18.79
CA GLU A 184 -26.40 -2.02 -18.44
C GLU A 184 -25.22 -2.00 -19.41
N VAL A 185 -24.93 -0.82 -19.98
CA VAL A 185 -23.81 -0.63 -20.91
C VAL A 185 -22.69 0.04 -20.14
N LEU A 186 -21.46 -0.46 -20.30
CA LEU A 186 -20.27 0.16 -19.74
C LEU A 186 -20.04 1.50 -20.45
N ASP A 187 -20.13 2.60 -19.71
CA ASP A 187 -19.82 3.91 -20.26
C ASP A 187 -18.29 4.03 -20.44
N PRO A 188 -17.78 4.28 -21.66
CA PRO A 188 -16.35 4.38 -21.92
C PRO A 188 -15.68 5.54 -21.15
N SER A 189 -16.45 6.53 -20.69
CA SER A 189 -15.94 7.70 -19.98
C SER A 189 -15.89 7.53 -18.45
N SER A 190 -16.85 6.84 -17.85
CA SER A 190 -16.91 6.62 -16.39
C SER A 190 -16.43 5.24 -15.96
N ASN A 191 -16.32 4.29 -16.89
CA ASN A 191 -15.99 2.89 -16.62
C ASN A 191 -16.98 2.22 -15.64
N GLU A 192 -18.20 2.76 -15.55
CA GLU A 192 -19.30 2.26 -14.73
C GLU A 192 -20.38 1.67 -15.64
N MET A 193 -21.10 0.68 -15.11
CA MET A 193 -22.26 0.09 -15.77
C MET A 193 -23.44 1.06 -15.60
N VAL A 194 -23.91 1.64 -16.71
CA VAL A 194 -24.98 2.64 -16.70
C VAL A 194 -26.23 2.08 -17.36
N GLU A 195 -27.37 2.21 -16.68
CA GLU A 195 -28.67 1.93 -17.27
C GLU A 195 -29.01 2.96 -18.37
N ARG A 196 -29.24 2.45 -19.57
CA ARG A 196 -29.59 3.24 -20.75
C ARG A 196 -31.08 3.06 -21.08
N ILE A 197 -31.69 4.10 -21.65
CA ILE A 197 -33.10 4.10 -22.09
C ILE A 197 -33.12 4.37 -23.59
N VAL A 198 -33.83 3.53 -24.34
CA VAL A 198 -34.13 3.72 -25.76
C VAL A 198 -35.34 4.62 -25.87
N PHE A 199 -35.26 5.64 -26.72
CA PHE A 199 -36.37 6.54 -27.00
C PHE A 199 -36.69 6.58 -28.49
N VAL A 200 -37.96 6.83 -28.80
CA VAL A 200 -38.45 7.13 -30.15
C VAL A 200 -39.32 8.37 -30.08
N VAL A 201 -38.95 9.41 -30.83
CA VAL A 201 -39.68 10.68 -30.91
C VAL A 201 -40.33 10.81 -32.26
N PHE A 202 -41.67 10.85 -32.31
CA PHE A 202 -42.41 11.17 -33.52
C PHE A 202 -42.66 12.68 -33.59
N PHE A 203 -42.42 13.28 -34.75
CA PHE A 203 -42.59 14.71 -35.00
C PHE A 203 -43.06 14.98 -36.44
N SER A 204 -43.60 16.17 -36.66
CA SER A 204 -43.95 16.68 -37.98
C SER A 204 -43.18 17.96 -38.28
N GLY A 205 -42.66 18.06 -39.50
CA GLY A 205 -41.91 19.23 -39.98
C GLY A 205 -40.40 19.21 -39.74
N GLU A 206 -39.66 19.78 -40.68
CA GLU A 206 -38.18 19.75 -40.72
C GLU A 206 -37.52 20.70 -39.69
N GLN A 207 -38.22 21.78 -39.32
CA GLN A 207 -37.79 22.66 -38.23
C GLN A 207 -37.82 21.97 -36.86
N ALA A 208 -38.73 20.99 -36.66
CA ALA A 208 -38.75 20.19 -35.44
C ALA A 208 -37.58 19.20 -35.43
N ARG A 209 -37.30 18.53 -36.57
CA ARG A 209 -36.15 17.62 -36.74
C ARG A 209 -34.83 18.25 -36.30
N THR A 210 -34.53 19.44 -36.83
CA THR A 210 -33.27 20.16 -36.54
C THR A 210 -33.15 20.59 -35.08
N LYS A 211 -34.27 20.99 -34.44
CA LYS A 211 -34.29 21.29 -32.99
C LYS A 211 -34.08 20.03 -32.15
N ILE A 212 -34.74 18.93 -32.49
CA ILE A 212 -34.64 17.65 -31.77
C ILE A 212 -33.20 17.12 -31.84
N LEU A 213 -32.58 17.10 -33.03
CA LEU A 213 -31.19 16.66 -33.19
C LEU A 213 -30.20 17.49 -32.37
N LYS A 214 -30.36 18.83 -32.33
CA LYS A 214 -29.53 19.70 -31.48
C LYS A 214 -29.71 19.42 -29.98
N ILE A 215 -30.93 19.06 -29.56
CA ILE A 215 -31.19 18.68 -28.16
C ILE A 215 -30.58 17.31 -27.87
N CYS A 216 -30.66 16.34 -28.79
CA CYS A 216 -29.99 15.04 -28.66
C CYS A 216 -28.48 15.21 -28.47
N GLU A 217 -27.84 16.03 -29.32
CA GLU A 217 -26.40 16.34 -29.23
C GLU A 217 -26.04 17.01 -27.90
N ALA A 218 -26.83 18.00 -27.45
CA ALA A 218 -26.59 18.71 -26.19
C ALA A 218 -26.70 17.81 -24.94
N PHE A 219 -27.51 16.76 -24.98
CA PHE A 219 -27.67 15.80 -23.87
C PHE A 219 -26.71 14.61 -23.95
N GLY A 220 -25.96 14.48 -25.07
CA GLY A 220 -25.10 13.33 -25.36
C GLY A 220 -25.89 12.07 -25.68
N ALA A 221 -27.02 12.19 -26.38
CA ALA A 221 -27.82 11.06 -26.83
C ALA A 221 -27.37 10.58 -28.21
N ASN A 222 -27.01 9.30 -28.33
CA ASN A 222 -26.61 8.69 -29.59
C ASN A 222 -27.87 8.33 -30.40
N CYS A 223 -27.99 8.88 -31.60
CA CYS A 223 -29.13 8.65 -32.49
C CYS A 223 -28.75 7.66 -33.57
N TYR A 224 -29.62 6.68 -33.83
CA TYR A 224 -29.38 5.63 -34.83
C TYR A 224 -30.52 5.59 -35.86
N PRO A 225 -30.23 5.42 -37.16
CA PRO A 225 -31.24 5.28 -38.18
C PRO A 225 -31.91 3.89 -38.07
N VAL A 226 -33.24 3.87 -38.07
CA VAL A 226 -34.03 2.63 -38.05
C VAL A 226 -34.93 2.64 -39.28
N PRO A 227 -34.76 1.70 -40.23
CA PRO A 227 -35.63 1.64 -41.42
C PRO A 227 -37.09 1.35 -41.05
N GLU A 228 -38.03 1.89 -41.82
CA GLU A 228 -39.47 1.60 -41.63
C GLU A 228 -39.81 0.17 -42.05
N ASP A 229 -39.22 -0.27 -43.16
CA ASP A 229 -39.38 -1.60 -43.74
C ASP A 229 -38.99 -2.73 -42.76
N ALA A 230 -39.94 -3.63 -42.50
CA ALA A 230 -39.71 -4.76 -41.60
C ALA A 230 -38.70 -5.78 -42.15
N SER A 231 -38.62 -5.95 -43.47
CA SER A 231 -37.65 -6.84 -44.15
C SER A 231 -36.22 -6.29 -44.03
N LYS A 232 -36.00 -5.02 -44.38
CA LYS A 232 -34.70 -4.34 -44.26
C LYS A 232 -34.23 -4.29 -42.80
N ARG A 233 -35.11 -4.01 -41.85
CA ARG A 233 -34.77 -4.07 -40.41
C ARG A 233 -34.28 -5.44 -39.97
N ARG A 234 -34.92 -6.53 -40.41
CA ARG A 234 -34.48 -7.89 -40.07
C ARG A 234 -33.10 -8.19 -40.65
N GLN A 235 -32.83 -7.75 -41.89
CA GLN A 235 -31.53 -7.91 -42.54
C GLN A 235 -30.42 -7.16 -41.78
N ILE A 236 -30.63 -5.88 -41.46
CA ILE A 236 -29.67 -5.07 -40.68
C ILE A 236 -29.45 -5.67 -39.28
N THR A 237 -30.51 -6.15 -38.64
CA THR A 237 -30.40 -6.78 -37.32
C THR A 237 -29.54 -8.05 -37.38
N GLN A 238 -29.71 -8.88 -38.42
CA GLN A 238 -28.88 -10.07 -38.61
C GLN A 238 -27.40 -9.71 -38.88
N GLU A 239 -27.14 -8.68 -39.68
CA GLU A 239 -25.79 -8.19 -39.95
C GLU A 239 -25.10 -7.63 -38.69
N ILE A 240 -25.83 -6.86 -37.88
CA ILE A 240 -25.29 -6.32 -36.62
C ILE A 240 -25.00 -7.45 -35.63
N LEU A 241 -25.86 -8.46 -35.56
CA LEU A 241 -25.63 -9.62 -34.69
C LEU A 241 -24.39 -10.42 -35.13
N SER A 242 -24.17 -10.61 -36.43
CA SER A 242 -22.95 -11.27 -36.91
C SER A 242 -21.71 -10.43 -36.60
N ARG A 243 -21.71 -9.12 -36.91
CA ARG A 243 -20.59 -8.23 -36.60
C ARG A 243 -20.29 -8.14 -35.10
N LEU A 244 -21.32 -8.13 -34.24
CA LEU A 244 -21.15 -8.14 -32.79
C LEU A 244 -20.45 -9.42 -32.33
N SER A 245 -20.86 -10.58 -32.86
CA SER A 245 -20.20 -11.85 -32.51
C SER A 245 -18.75 -11.91 -32.98
N GLU A 246 -18.44 -11.37 -34.17
CA GLU A 246 -17.07 -11.25 -34.66
C GLU A 246 -16.24 -10.33 -33.76
N LEU A 247 -16.75 -9.14 -33.41
CA LEU A 247 -16.07 -8.21 -32.52
C LEU A 247 -15.84 -8.80 -31.13
N GLU A 248 -16.82 -9.51 -30.57
CA GLU A 248 -16.69 -10.20 -29.29
C GLU A 248 -15.54 -11.23 -29.33
N THR A 249 -15.47 -12.06 -30.37
CA THR A 249 -14.37 -13.03 -30.51
C THR A 249 -13.00 -12.38 -30.71
N THR A 250 -12.94 -11.24 -31.42
CA THR A 250 -11.68 -10.49 -31.61
C THR A 250 -11.22 -9.78 -30.34
N LEU A 251 -12.15 -9.22 -29.54
CA LEU A 251 -11.88 -8.66 -28.22
C LEU A 251 -11.37 -9.74 -27.27
N ASP A 252 -12.01 -10.92 -27.23
CA ASP A 252 -11.55 -12.06 -26.43
C ASP A 252 -10.18 -12.57 -26.85
N ALA A 253 -9.88 -12.58 -28.15
CA ALA A 253 -8.56 -12.93 -28.65
C ALA A 253 -7.51 -11.86 -28.25
N GLY A 254 -7.86 -10.58 -28.34
CA GLY A 254 -7.03 -9.45 -27.94
C GLY A 254 -6.72 -9.45 -26.44
N MET A 255 -7.73 -9.69 -25.59
CA MET A 255 -7.55 -9.82 -24.14
C MET A 255 -6.60 -10.97 -23.80
N ARG A 256 -6.78 -12.14 -24.42
CA ARG A 256 -5.88 -13.29 -24.23
C ARG A 256 -4.46 -13.00 -24.69
N HIS A 257 -4.27 -12.24 -25.77
CA HIS A 257 -2.96 -11.84 -26.25
C HIS A 257 -2.26 -10.89 -25.27
N ARG A 258 -2.99 -9.87 -24.81
CA ARG A 258 -2.53 -8.92 -23.79
C ARG A 258 -2.15 -9.63 -22.49
N ASP A 259 -2.98 -10.55 -22.00
CA ASP A 259 -2.75 -11.25 -20.75
C ASP A 259 -1.53 -12.19 -20.85
N LYS A 260 -1.28 -12.81 -22.02
CA LYS A 260 -0.03 -13.56 -22.28
C LYS A 260 1.19 -12.65 -22.24
N ALA A 261 1.15 -11.48 -22.89
CA ALA A 261 2.23 -10.51 -22.87
C ALA A 261 2.52 -10.01 -21.44
N LEU A 262 1.47 -9.64 -20.68
CA LEU A 262 1.58 -9.24 -19.28
C LEU A 262 2.13 -10.35 -18.38
N THR A 263 1.77 -11.60 -18.63
CA THR A 263 2.29 -12.76 -17.89
C THR A 263 3.78 -12.96 -18.17
N SER A 264 4.21 -12.82 -19.43
CA SER A 264 5.63 -12.86 -19.82
C SER A 264 6.45 -11.79 -19.08
N ILE A 265 5.97 -10.55 -19.10
CA ILE A 265 6.56 -9.41 -18.37
C ILE A 265 6.57 -9.68 -16.86
N GLY A 266 5.50 -10.24 -16.32
CA GLY A 266 5.33 -10.56 -14.91
C GLY A 266 6.43 -11.48 -14.36
N TYR A 267 6.93 -12.43 -15.16
CA TYR A 267 8.04 -13.31 -14.75
C TYR A 267 9.33 -12.52 -14.50
N HIS A 268 9.68 -11.56 -15.37
CA HIS A 268 10.94 -10.83 -15.28
C HIS A 268 10.87 -9.57 -14.42
N LEU A 269 9.66 -9.05 -14.15
CA LEU A 269 9.45 -7.76 -13.49
C LEU A 269 10.20 -7.61 -12.16
N THR A 270 10.20 -8.65 -11.31
CA THR A 270 10.88 -8.59 -10.01
C THR A 270 12.40 -8.47 -10.17
N LYS A 271 12.98 -9.18 -11.15
CA LYS A 271 14.42 -9.11 -11.47
C LYS A 271 14.77 -7.72 -12.00
N TRP A 272 14.00 -7.20 -12.96
CA TRP A 272 14.21 -5.85 -13.52
C TRP A 272 14.11 -4.77 -12.45
N ILE A 273 13.12 -4.84 -11.55
CA ILE A 273 12.98 -3.92 -10.43
C ILE A 273 14.21 -3.93 -9.52
N ASN A 274 14.73 -5.12 -9.18
CA ASN A 274 15.89 -5.22 -8.31
C ASN A 274 17.16 -4.72 -9.02
N MET A 275 17.34 -5.05 -10.30
CA MET A 275 18.47 -4.59 -11.11
C MET A 275 18.48 -3.06 -11.21
N VAL A 276 17.38 -2.44 -11.62
CA VAL A 276 17.27 -0.97 -11.75
C VAL A 276 17.48 -0.28 -10.40
N LYS A 277 17.00 -0.87 -9.29
CA LYS A 277 17.26 -0.34 -7.94
C LYS A 277 18.73 -0.39 -7.57
N THR A 278 19.40 -1.52 -7.81
CA THR A 278 20.84 -1.69 -7.53
C THR A 278 21.65 -0.72 -8.38
N GLN A 279 21.39 -0.63 -9.67
CA GLN A 279 22.07 0.28 -10.59
C GLN A 279 21.86 1.75 -10.18
N LYS A 280 20.62 2.13 -9.86
CA LYS A 280 20.35 3.46 -9.32
C LYS A 280 21.19 3.75 -8.08
N ALA A 281 21.22 2.82 -7.12
CA ALA A 281 22.03 3.00 -5.91
C ALA A 281 23.52 3.16 -6.24
N VAL A 282 24.05 2.38 -7.18
CA VAL A 282 25.44 2.52 -7.67
C VAL A 282 25.66 3.92 -8.27
N TYR A 283 24.81 4.38 -9.20
CA TYR A 283 24.96 5.71 -9.78
C TYR A 283 24.79 6.84 -8.78
N ASP A 284 23.85 6.72 -7.84
CA ASP A 284 23.66 7.68 -6.74
C ASP A 284 24.94 7.75 -5.88
N THR A 285 25.57 6.60 -5.58
CA THR A 285 26.86 6.59 -4.87
C THR A 285 28.01 7.15 -5.70
N LEU A 286 28.09 6.87 -7.00
CA LEU A 286 29.11 7.43 -7.89
C LEU A 286 28.99 8.95 -8.01
N ASN A 287 27.76 9.50 -7.97
CA ASN A 287 27.51 10.93 -8.00
C ASN A 287 27.96 11.65 -6.72
N MET A 288 28.13 10.93 -5.61
CA MET A 288 28.72 11.49 -4.38
C MET A 288 30.25 11.51 -4.41
N LEU A 289 30.90 10.93 -5.44
CA LEU A 289 32.35 10.89 -5.58
C LEU A 289 32.86 12.08 -6.40
N ASN A 290 34.05 12.56 -6.06
CA ASN A 290 34.71 13.62 -6.82
C ASN A 290 35.41 13.06 -8.05
N PHE A 291 35.25 13.72 -9.19
CA PHE A 291 35.87 13.33 -10.46
C PHE A 291 37.17 14.13 -10.72
N ASP A 292 38.30 13.41 -10.77
CA ASP A 292 39.59 14.00 -11.18
C ASP A 292 39.77 13.85 -12.70
N VAL A 293 39.61 14.98 -13.40
CA VAL A 293 39.70 15.09 -14.88
C VAL A 293 41.09 14.69 -15.39
N THR A 294 42.14 14.91 -14.61
CA THR A 294 43.53 14.69 -15.07
C THR A 294 43.93 13.22 -15.11
N LYS A 295 43.43 12.42 -14.17
CA LYS A 295 43.80 11.00 -14.02
C LYS A 295 42.70 10.03 -14.46
N LYS A 296 41.51 10.54 -14.84
CA LYS A 296 40.29 9.74 -15.07
C LYS A 296 40.01 8.81 -13.88
N CYS A 297 40.15 9.35 -12.67
CA CYS A 297 39.91 8.64 -11.41
C CYS A 297 38.73 9.27 -10.67
N LEU A 298 37.95 8.44 -10.00
CA LEU A 298 37.03 8.89 -8.95
C LEU A 298 37.72 8.82 -7.60
N VAL A 299 37.54 9.87 -6.81
CA VAL A 299 38.03 9.96 -5.44
C VAL A 299 36.83 10.05 -4.51
N GLY A 300 36.72 9.08 -3.61
CA GLY A 300 35.69 9.01 -2.59
C GLY A 300 36.27 9.04 -1.20
N GLU A 301 35.63 9.79 -0.31
CA GLU A 301 35.87 9.69 1.12
C GLU A 301 34.71 8.96 1.77
N GLY A 302 35.01 7.95 2.59
CA GLY A 302 33.98 7.13 3.24
C GLY A 302 34.42 6.65 4.62
N TRP A 303 33.46 6.54 5.52
CA TRP A 303 33.69 5.95 6.83
C TRP A 303 33.60 4.43 6.74
N CYS A 304 34.62 3.74 7.25
CA CYS A 304 34.65 2.28 7.30
C CYS A 304 35.10 1.83 8.68
N PRO A 305 34.43 0.82 9.27
CA PRO A 305 34.89 0.28 10.53
C PRO A 305 36.19 -0.51 10.32
N ILE A 306 37.16 -0.35 11.23
CA ILE A 306 38.52 -0.89 11.06
C ILE A 306 38.53 -2.41 10.82
N PHE A 307 37.60 -3.15 11.41
CA PHE A 307 37.50 -4.61 11.25
C PHE A 307 37.10 -5.05 9.84
N ALA A 308 36.39 -4.20 9.08
CA ALA A 308 35.90 -4.53 7.74
C ALA A 308 36.91 -4.16 6.65
N LYS A 309 37.97 -3.41 6.98
CA LYS A 309 38.98 -2.90 6.04
C LYS A 309 39.58 -4.00 5.17
N THR A 310 40.12 -5.06 5.77
CA THR A 310 40.86 -6.11 5.05
C THR A 310 39.95 -6.95 4.16
N LYS A 311 38.75 -7.29 4.65
CA LYS A 311 37.78 -8.09 3.90
C LYS A 311 37.17 -7.33 2.73
N ALA A 312 36.85 -6.05 2.93
CA ALA A 312 36.32 -5.20 1.86
C ALA A 312 37.36 -4.96 0.77
N LEU A 313 38.62 -4.70 1.16
CA LEU A 313 39.74 -4.48 0.23
C LEU A 313 40.02 -5.73 -0.63
N GLN A 314 40.11 -6.91 -0.01
CA GLN A 314 40.38 -8.16 -0.72
C GLN A 314 39.27 -8.54 -1.69
N ARG A 315 37.99 -8.37 -1.30
CA ARG A 315 36.85 -8.63 -2.19
C ARG A 315 36.81 -7.65 -3.34
N ALA A 316 36.90 -6.35 -3.07
CA ALA A 316 36.85 -5.35 -4.12
C ALA A 316 37.99 -5.51 -5.16
N THR A 317 39.18 -5.92 -4.73
CA THR A 317 40.31 -6.17 -5.63
C THR A 317 40.16 -7.47 -6.43
N PHE A 318 39.58 -8.51 -5.81
CA PHE A 318 39.31 -9.78 -6.48
C PHE A 318 38.19 -9.64 -7.52
N ASP A 319 37.10 -8.95 -7.15
CA ASP A 319 35.92 -8.79 -8.00
C ASP A 319 36.15 -7.79 -9.15
N SER A 320 37.04 -6.81 -8.98
CA SER A 320 37.24 -5.78 -10.01
C SER A 320 38.03 -6.25 -11.23
N SER A 321 38.72 -7.40 -11.14
CA SER A 321 39.57 -7.99 -12.21
C SER A 321 40.45 -7.00 -12.99
N SER A 322 40.74 -5.84 -12.37
CA SER A 322 41.39 -4.70 -13.02
C SER A 322 42.89 -4.73 -12.73
N LEU A 323 43.69 -4.49 -13.76
CA LEU A 323 45.17 -4.44 -13.65
C LEU A 323 45.66 -3.36 -12.67
N VAL A 324 44.85 -2.33 -12.41
CA VAL A 324 45.11 -1.31 -11.39
C VAL A 324 44.24 -1.62 -10.17
N GLY A 325 44.87 -1.98 -9.06
CA GLY A 325 44.19 -2.20 -7.79
C GLY A 325 43.58 -0.91 -7.24
N ILE A 326 42.44 -1.02 -6.58
CA ILE A 326 41.80 0.10 -5.88
C ILE A 326 42.72 0.53 -4.73
N ILE A 327 43.09 1.81 -4.68
CA ILE A 327 43.98 2.33 -3.65
C ILE A 327 43.12 2.87 -2.51
N PHE A 328 43.23 2.25 -1.33
CA PHE A 328 42.61 2.75 -0.11
C PHE A 328 43.67 3.40 0.78
N HIS A 329 43.55 4.71 0.95
CA HIS A 329 44.39 5.50 1.84
C HIS A 329 43.62 5.83 3.13
N VAL A 330 44.23 5.62 4.30
CA VAL A 330 43.62 6.01 5.57
C VAL A 330 43.91 7.49 5.78
N MET A 331 42.88 8.30 6.04
CA MET A 331 43.07 9.70 6.40
C MET A 331 42.73 9.92 7.87
N ASP A 332 43.54 10.76 8.49
CA ASP A 332 43.24 11.33 9.80
C ASP A 332 42.26 12.49 9.57
N ALA A 333 41.01 12.25 9.90
CA ALA A 333 39.95 13.24 9.75
C ALA A 333 39.78 14.04 11.04
N VAL A 334 39.56 15.34 10.89
CA VAL A 334 39.18 16.24 11.99
C VAL A 334 37.69 16.10 12.33
N GLU A 335 36.88 15.65 11.37
CA GLU A 335 35.45 15.43 11.53
C GLU A 335 35.14 14.25 12.47
N PRO A 336 34.11 14.35 13.31
CA PRO A 336 33.73 13.25 14.19
C PRO A 336 33.19 12.06 13.37
N PRO A 337 33.74 10.85 13.54
CA PRO A 337 33.23 9.65 12.88
C PRO A 337 31.78 9.33 13.29
N PRO A 338 31.02 8.65 12.40
CA PRO A 338 29.69 8.17 12.74
C PRO A 338 29.74 7.02 13.76
N THR A 339 28.68 6.89 14.54
CA THR A 339 28.48 5.78 15.48
C THR A 339 27.93 4.55 14.77
N TYR A 340 28.45 3.38 15.15
CA TYR A 340 27.99 2.10 14.64
C TYR A 340 27.93 1.08 15.78
N PHE A 341 26.73 0.55 16.01
CA PHE A 341 26.49 -0.52 16.96
C PHE A 341 26.25 -1.83 16.22
N ARG A 342 26.92 -2.90 16.67
CA ARG A 342 26.65 -4.25 16.16
C ARG A 342 25.41 -4.77 16.85
N THR A 343 24.30 -4.80 16.13
CA THR A 343 23.04 -5.36 16.63
C THR A 343 22.88 -6.81 16.15
N ASN A 344 22.35 -7.65 17.04
CA ASN A 344 21.84 -8.97 16.70
C ASN A 344 20.31 -8.88 16.55
N ARG A 345 19.66 -9.95 16.04
CA ARG A 345 18.19 -10.00 15.92
C ARG A 345 17.45 -9.64 17.21
N PHE A 346 18.03 -10.00 18.36
CA PHE A 346 17.50 -9.71 19.69
C PHE A 346 17.72 -8.24 20.11
N THR A 347 18.94 -7.72 19.96
CA THR A 347 19.29 -6.38 20.47
C THR A 347 18.84 -5.25 19.55
N ASN A 348 18.52 -5.55 18.28
CA ASN A 348 18.10 -4.54 17.31
C ASN A 348 16.85 -3.77 17.77
N SER A 349 15.84 -4.47 18.29
CA SER A 349 14.60 -3.84 18.77
C SER A 349 14.84 -2.85 19.92
N PHE A 350 15.74 -3.20 20.84
CA PHE A 350 16.09 -2.31 21.96
C PHE A 350 16.95 -1.13 21.50
N GLN A 351 17.82 -1.35 20.51
CA GLN A 351 18.62 -0.29 19.92
C GLN A 351 17.74 0.73 19.18
N GLU A 352 16.76 0.28 18.40
CA GLU A 352 15.81 1.16 17.71
C GLU A 352 15.02 2.04 18.67
N ILE A 353 14.60 1.49 19.83
CA ILE A 353 13.92 2.27 20.89
C ILE A 353 14.84 3.37 21.44
N VAL A 354 16.13 3.08 21.64
CA VAL A 354 17.10 4.06 22.14
C VAL A 354 17.43 5.11 21.07
N ASP A 355 17.67 4.67 19.84
CA ASP A 355 18.02 5.55 18.71
C ASP A 355 16.88 6.51 18.36
N ALA A 356 15.63 6.12 18.63
CA ALA A 356 14.46 6.99 18.48
C ALA A 356 14.49 8.22 19.42
N HIS A 357 15.15 8.11 20.57
CA HIS A 357 15.37 9.26 21.47
C HIS A 357 16.58 10.11 21.02
N GLY A 358 17.59 9.46 20.44
CA GLY A 358 18.74 10.14 19.86
C GLY A 358 19.94 9.21 19.71
N VAL A 359 20.72 9.44 18.65
CA VAL A 359 21.92 8.66 18.37
C VAL A 359 23.06 9.10 19.29
N SER A 360 23.71 8.15 19.96
CA SER A 360 24.85 8.42 20.86
C SER A 360 26.04 9.02 20.11
N LYS A 361 26.90 9.74 20.83
CA LYS A 361 28.16 10.26 20.29
C LYS A 361 29.17 9.14 20.05
N TYR A 362 30.16 9.42 19.22
CA TYR A 362 31.22 8.46 18.91
C TYR A 362 31.96 8.00 20.15
N GLN A 363 32.06 6.67 20.32
CA GLN A 363 32.65 5.98 21.48
C GLN A 363 31.98 6.27 22.83
N GLU A 364 30.79 6.86 22.83
CA GLU A 364 29.99 6.98 24.05
C GLU A 364 29.44 5.61 24.49
N ALA A 365 29.22 5.45 25.80
CA ALA A 365 28.62 4.25 26.35
C ALA A 365 27.19 4.09 25.82
N ASN A 366 26.89 2.94 25.20
CA ASN A 366 25.57 2.66 24.65
C ASN A 366 24.56 2.32 25.77
N PRO A 367 23.50 3.13 25.98
CA PRO A 367 22.52 2.86 27.00
C PRO A 367 21.63 1.65 26.68
N ALA A 368 21.53 1.23 25.41
CA ALA A 368 20.68 0.11 25.00
C ALA A 368 21.00 -1.21 25.71
N VAL A 369 22.26 -1.42 26.09
CA VAL A 369 22.69 -2.62 26.84
C VAL A 369 21.98 -2.73 28.19
N TYR A 370 21.81 -1.60 28.89
CA TYR A 370 21.09 -1.55 30.16
C TYR A 370 19.58 -1.59 29.93
N THR A 371 19.10 -0.88 28.91
CA THR A 371 17.68 -0.82 28.52
C THR A 371 17.10 -2.21 28.25
N ILE A 372 17.88 -3.17 27.74
CA ILE A 372 17.44 -4.57 27.53
C ILE A 372 16.79 -5.16 28.80
N VAL A 373 17.33 -4.85 29.98
CA VAL A 373 16.83 -5.38 31.25
C VAL A 373 15.97 -4.35 31.98
N THR A 374 16.44 -3.11 32.09
CA THR A 374 15.79 -2.10 32.94
C THR A 374 14.42 -1.68 32.38
N PHE A 375 14.27 -1.56 31.05
CA PHE A 375 13.01 -1.14 30.46
C PHE A 375 11.89 -2.20 30.65
N PRO A 376 12.10 -3.48 30.29
CA PRO A 376 11.10 -4.51 30.59
C PRO A 376 10.81 -4.70 32.08
N PHE A 377 11.82 -4.53 32.95
CA PHE A 377 11.64 -4.65 34.39
C PHE A 377 10.78 -3.51 34.97
N LEU A 378 11.03 -2.26 34.58
CA LEU A 378 10.22 -1.12 35.02
C LEU A 378 8.78 -1.22 34.50
N PHE A 379 8.61 -1.69 33.26
CA PHE A 379 7.28 -2.01 32.74
C PHE A 379 6.57 -3.06 33.62
N ALA A 380 7.27 -4.12 34.01
CA ALA A 380 6.71 -5.18 34.83
C ALA A 380 6.29 -4.72 36.24
N VAL A 381 7.03 -3.77 36.84
CA VAL A 381 6.66 -3.15 38.12
C VAL A 381 5.32 -2.40 38.02
N MET A 382 5.05 -1.77 36.87
CA MET A 382 3.80 -1.06 36.58
C MET A 382 2.67 -2.01 36.18
N PHE A 383 2.98 -3.05 35.40
CA PHE A 383 2.04 -4.04 34.85
C PHE A 383 2.05 -5.37 35.62
N GLY A 384 2.27 -5.31 36.93
CA GLY A 384 2.57 -6.48 37.77
C GLY A 384 1.38 -7.40 38.03
N ASP A 385 0.97 -8.17 37.01
CA ASP A 385 -0.02 -9.25 37.10
C ASP A 385 0.49 -10.44 36.30
N TRP A 386 0.60 -11.60 36.94
CA TRP A 386 1.20 -12.76 36.28
C TRP A 386 0.23 -13.49 35.35
N GLY A 387 -1.09 -13.30 35.50
CA GLY A 387 -2.10 -13.79 34.56
C GLY A 387 -2.06 -13.03 33.25
N HIS A 388 -2.09 -11.69 33.32
CA HIS A 388 -1.89 -10.84 32.14
C HIS A 388 -0.49 -11.02 31.52
N GLY A 389 0.54 -11.21 32.34
CA GLY A 389 1.89 -11.55 31.90
C GLY A 389 1.94 -12.84 31.07
N ILE A 390 1.21 -13.90 31.46
CA ILE A 390 1.08 -15.14 30.67
C ILE A 390 0.39 -14.88 29.33
N CYS A 391 -0.67 -14.06 29.28
CA CYS A 391 -1.33 -13.69 28.03
C CYS A 391 -0.36 -12.96 27.06
N LEU A 392 0.43 -12.02 27.58
CA LEU A 392 1.47 -11.34 26.81
C LEU A 392 2.57 -12.30 26.33
N LEU A 393 2.98 -13.25 27.19
CA LEU A 393 3.98 -14.26 26.84
C LEU A 393 3.49 -15.14 25.70
N LEU A 394 2.24 -15.59 25.73
CA LEU A 394 1.62 -16.38 24.66
C LEU A 394 1.63 -15.58 23.35
N GLY A 395 1.23 -14.31 23.38
CA GLY A 395 1.27 -13.42 22.22
C GLY A 395 2.67 -13.26 21.63
N ALA A 396 3.67 -13.02 22.48
CA ALA A 396 5.07 -12.90 22.08
C ALA A 396 5.61 -14.21 21.46
N LEU A 397 5.29 -15.36 22.05
CA LEU A 397 5.69 -16.67 21.54
C LEU A 397 5.06 -16.97 20.17
N VAL A 398 3.80 -16.59 19.93
CA VAL A 398 3.14 -16.74 18.62
C VAL A 398 3.86 -15.92 17.54
N LEU A 399 4.30 -14.70 17.86
CA LEU A 399 5.06 -13.85 16.92
C LEU A 399 6.43 -14.44 16.59
N ILE A 400 7.11 -14.99 17.58
CA ILE A 400 8.42 -15.64 17.40
C ILE A 400 8.27 -16.94 16.61
N ALA A 401 7.26 -17.76 16.91
CA ALA A 401 6.99 -19.00 16.20
C ALA A 401 6.66 -18.77 14.70
N ARG A 402 6.06 -17.62 14.37
CA ARG A 402 5.70 -17.24 12.99
C ARG A 402 6.73 -16.33 12.29
N GLU A 403 7.95 -16.21 12.81
CA GLU A 403 8.98 -15.29 12.30
C GLU A 403 9.27 -15.45 10.80
N ASN A 404 9.41 -16.68 10.31
CA ASN A 404 9.71 -16.94 8.89
C ASN A 404 8.56 -16.54 7.96
N LYS A 405 7.31 -16.71 8.42
CA LYS A 405 6.12 -16.39 7.61
C LYS A 405 5.83 -14.90 7.62
N LEU A 406 6.00 -14.23 8.77
CA LEU A 406 5.77 -12.79 8.89
C LEU A 406 6.88 -11.96 8.22
N SER A 407 8.14 -12.42 8.26
CA SER A 407 9.25 -11.67 7.65
C SER A 407 9.18 -11.59 6.12
N SER A 408 8.49 -12.52 5.45
CA SER A 408 8.32 -12.53 3.99
C SER A 408 7.10 -11.74 3.51
N GLN A 409 6.19 -11.37 4.41
CA GLN A 409 4.98 -10.64 4.08
C GLN A 409 5.14 -9.14 4.35
N LYS A 410 4.48 -8.31 3.54
CA LYS A 410 4.32 -6.89 3.86
C LYS A 410 3.26 -6.77 4.94
N LEU A 411 3.68 -6.49 6.16
CA LEU A 411 2.77 -6.25 7.28
C LEU A 411 2.21 -4.83 7.21
N GLY A 412 1.01 -4.64 7.75
CA GLY A 412 0.50 -3.30 8.02
C GLY A 412 1.31 -2.62 9.13
N SER A 413 1.30 -1.29 9.18
CA SER A 413 2.12 -0.47 10.11
C SER A 413 2.06 -0.95 11.57
N PHE A 414 0.87 -1.29 12.08
CA PHE A 414 0.71 -1.79 13.45
C PHE A 414 1.39 -3.15 13.67
N MET A 415 1.17 -4.10 12.77
CA MET A 415 1.75 -5.44 12.89
C MET A 415 3.27 -5.42 12.69
N GLU A 416 3.78 -4.53 11.84
CA GLU A 416 5.22 -4.32 11.63
C GLU A 416 5.90 -3.83 12.91
N MET A 417 5.31 -2.84 13.60
CA MET A 417 5.80 -2.36 14.89
C MET A 417 5.79 -3.48 15.94
N LEU A 418 4.70 -4.24 16.02
CA LEU A 418 4.55 -5.35 16.96
C LEU A 418 5.56 -6.48 16.69
N PHE A 419 5.81 -6.79 15.41
CA PHE A 419 6.79 -7.77 14.99
C PHE A 419 8.23 -7.30 15.26
N GLY A 420 8.52 -6.02 15.02
CA GLY A 420 9.78 -5.38 15.38
C GLY A 420 10.08 -5.48 16.87
N GLY A 421 9.07 -5.29 17.71
CA GLY A 421 9.16 -5.36 19.18
C GLY A 421 9.04 -6.75 19.81
N ARG A 422 9.01 -7.85 19.04
CA ARG A 422 8.70 -9.21 19.55
C ARG A 422 9.55 -9.66 20.75
N TYR A 423 10.86 -9.36 20.74
CA TYR A 423 11.76 -9.71 21.84
C TYR A 423 11.58 -8.81 23.06
N VAL A 424 11.16 -7.56 22.85
CA VAL A 424 10.82 -6.63 23.94
C VAL A 424 9.60 -7.13 24.68
N PHE A 425 8.54 -7.53 23.95
CA PHE A 425 7.34 -8.14 24.53
C PHE A 425 7.65 -9.44 25.28
N LEU A 426 8.55 -10.28 24.75
CA LEU A 426 9.00 -11.49 25.45
C LEU A 426 9.58 -11.14 26.83
N LEU A 427 10.54 -10.21 26.91
CA LEU A 427 11.13 -9.84 28.20
C LEU A 427 10.11 -9.16 29.13
N MET A 428 9.27 -8.27 28.60
CA MET A 428 8.21 -7.61 29.37
C MET A 428 7.26 -8.63 30.02
N SER A 429 6.90 -9.67 29.28
CA SER A 429 6.03 -10.73 29.79
C SER A 429 6.69 -11.56 30.89
N ILE A 430 7.96 -11.95 30.73
CA ILE A 430 8.70 -12.72 31.74
C ILE A 430 8.86 -11.91 33.04
N PHE A 431 9.25 -10.64 32.93
CA PHE A 431 9.36 -9.78 34.11
C PHE A 431 7.99 -9.48 34.73
N SER A 432 6.93 -9.30 33.93
CA SER A 432 5.56 -9.08 34.43
C SER A 432 5.06 -10.28 35.22
N ILE A 433 5.35 -11.51 34.78
CA ILE A 433 5.09 -12.73 35.54
C ILE A 433 5.85 -12.71 36.86
N TYR A 434 7.15 -12.38 36.84
CA TYR A 434 7.96 -12.28 38.06
C TYR A 434 7.42 -11.24 39.07
N CYS A 435 7.15 -10.02 38.62
CA CYS A 435 6.58 -8.96 39.46
C CYS A 435 5.15 -9.28 39.92
N GLY A 436 4.34 -9.91 39.06
CA GLY A 436 3.00 -10.37 39.41
C GLY A 436 3.00 -11.46 40.48
N LEU A 437 4.00 -12.34 40.49
CA LEU A 437 4.19 -13.31 41.58
C LEU A 437 4.66 -12.63 42.88
N ILE A 438 5.47 -11.57 42.80
CA ILE A 438 5.84 -10.76 43.98
C ILE A 438 4.62 -10.05 44.57
N TYR A 439 3.77 -9.43 43.75
CA TYR A 439 2.54 -8.82 44.24
C TYR A 439 1.47 -9.85 44.61
N ASN A 440 1.63 -11.10 44.16
CA ASN A 440 0.68 -12.19 44.32
C ASN A 440 -0.71 -11.84 43.76
N GLU A 441 -0.73 -11.35 42.51
CA GLU A 441 -1.95 -10.94 41.80
C GLU A 441 -2.11 -11.72 40.50
N PHE A 442 -3.21 -12.47 40.37
CA PHE A 442 -3.64 -13.15 39.14
C PHE A 442 -5.05 -12.69 38.78
N PHE A 443 -5.20 -11.85 37.74
CA PHE A 443 -6.50 -11.26 37.41
C PHE A 443 -7.21 -10.67 38.64
N SER A 444 -6.43 -9.94 39.46
CA SER A 444 -6.84 -9.36 40.75
C SER A 444 -7.14 -10.35 41.90
N VAL A 445 -6.94 -11.66 41.73
CA VAL A 445 -7.14 -12.69 42.76
C VAL A 445 -5.81 -13.16 43.38
N PRO A 446 -5.69 -13.29 44.72
CA PRO A 446 -4.51 -13.83 45.39
C PRO A 446 -4.45 -15.36 45.40
N PHE A 447 -3.25 -15.94 45.49
CA PHE A 447 -3.05 -17.38 45.61
C PHE A 447 -2.12 -17.77 46.76
N HIS A 448 -2.41 -18.87 47.44
CA HIS A 448 -1.59 -19.47 48.51
C HIS A 448 -0.50 -20.40 47.93
N ILE A 449 0.37 -19.89 47.05
CA ILE A 449 1.34 -20.70 46.29
C ILE A 449 2.55 -21.14 47.14
N PHE A 450 3.05 -20.27 48.02
CA PHE A 450 4.34 -20.42 48.71
C PHE A 450 4.22 -20.73 50.21
N GLY A 451 3.00 -21.01 50.69
CA GLY A 451 2.74 -21.45 52.06
C GLY A 451 1.42 -20.97 52.63
N ASP A 452 1.23 -21.23 53.94
CA ASP A 452 0.14 -20.64 54.71
C ASP A 452 0.36 -19.14 54.91
N SER A 453 -0.73 -18.38 55.01
CA SER A 453 -0.68 -16.98 55.44
C SER A 453 -0.06 -16.83 56.84
N ALA A 454 0.67 -15.73 57.04
CA ALA A 454 1.20 -15.31 58.32
C ALA A 454 0.11 -14.84 59.29
N TYR A 455 -1.11 -14.61 58.78
CA TYR A 455 -2.25 -14.09 59.52
C TYR A 455 -3.33 -15.18 59.68
N LYS A 456 -3.81 -15.37 60.91
CA LYS A 456 -4.90 -16.31 61.21
C LYS A 456 -5.94 -15.69 62.15
N CYS A 457 -7.16 -16.24 62.12
CA CYS A 457 -8.19 -15.92 63.09
C CYS A 457 -7.80 -16.43 64.48
N ARG A 458 -8.23 -15.69 65.52
CA ARG A 458 -8.04 -16.07 66.92
C ARG A 458 -8.85 -17.31 67.31
N ASP A 459 -10.09 -17.41 66.80
CA ASP A 459 -11.02 -18.51 67.06
C ASP A 459 -11.30 -19.30 65.78
N ALA A 460 -11.57 -20.61 65.92
CA ALA A 460 -11.86 -21.51 64.80
C ALA A 460 -13.12 -21.15 64.00
N THR A 461 -14.04 -20.38 64.59
CA THR A 461 -15.28 -19.92 63.97
C THR A 461 -15.14 -18.62 63.19
N CYS A 462 -13.98 -17.92 63.26
CA CYS A 462 -13.70 -16.62 62.61
C CYS A 462 -14.82 -15.55 62.76
N SER A 463 -15.75 -15.66 63.73
CA SER A 463 -16.91 -14.76 63.82
C SER A 463 -16.51 -13.30 64.05
N ASN A 464 -15.38 -13.10 64.74
CA ASN A 464 -14.85 -11.77 65.08
C ASN A 464 -13.91 -11.20 64.00
N ALA A 465 -13.66 -11.89 62.89
CA ALA A 465 -12.69 -11.44 61.87
C ALA A 465 -13.11 -10.12 61.16
N GLN A 466 -14.42 -9.81 61.16
CA GLN A 466 -14.94 -8.56 60.59
C GLN A 466 -14.78 -7.35 61.53
N THR A 467 -14.65 -7.58 62.84
CA THR A 467 -14.60 -6.54 63.90
C THR A 467 -13.22 -6.42 64.54
N VAL A 468 -12.50 -7.54 64.69
CA VAL A 468 -11.15 -7.65 65.23
C VAL A 468 -10.26 -8.22 64.12
N ALA A 469 -9.36 -7.39 63.59
CA ALA A 469 -8.47 -7.75 62.49
C ALA A 469 -7.68 -9.06 62.73
N LEU A 470 -7.19 -9.69 61.66
CA LEU A 470 -6.39 -10.91 61.76
C LEU A 470 -5.10 -10.68 62.58
N ILE A 471 -4.73 -11.66 63.41
CA ILE A 471 -3.53 -11.59 64.25
C ILE A 471 -2.37 -12.23 63.50
N LYS A 472 -1.19 -11.59 63.53
CA LYS A 472 0.04 -12.17 63.02
C LYS A 472 0.45 -13.35 63.91
N TYR A 473 0.43 -14.55 63.33
CA TYR A 473 0.68 -15.81 64.03
C TYR A 473 2.03 -16.44 63.66
N LYS A 474 2.52 -16.17 62.44
CA LYS A 474 3.78 -16.72 61.91
C LYS A 474 4.71 -15.63 61.37
N ASP A 475 5.90 -16.04 60.99
CA ASP A 475 6.86 -15.25 60.22
C ASP A 475 6.26 -14.77 58.88
N PRO A 476 6.83 -13.71 58.28
CA PRO A 476 6.34 -13.17 57.01
C PRO A 476 6.27 -14.23 55.91
N TYR A 477 5.32 -14.04 55.00
CA TYR A 477 5.15 -14.93 53.86
C TYR A 477 6.45 -15.09 53.07
N PRO A 478 6.90 -16.32 52.73
CA PRO A 478 8.25 -16.55 52.21
C PRO A 478 8.58 -15.84 50.89
N PHE A 479 7.58 -15.61 50.02
CA PHE A 479 7.77 -14.98 48.73
C PHE A 479 6.56 -14.14 48.32
N GLY A 480 6.78 -12.84 48.12
CA GLY A 480 5.74 -11.91 47.70
C GLY A 480 4.82 -11.44 48.82
N VAL A 481 3.68 -10.84 48.44
CA VAL A 481 2.69 -10.34 49.38
C VAL A 481 1.80 -11.47 49.89
N ASP A 482 1.53 -11.46 51.20
CA ASP A 482 0.65 -12.43 51.84
C ASP A 482 -0.78 -12.33 51.28
N PRO A 483 -1.38 -13.46 50.82
CA PRO A 483 -2.76 -13.51 50.33
C PRO A 483 -3.81 -12.87 51.25
N SER A 484 -3.60 -12.92 52.57
CA SER A 484 -4.59 -12.43 53.54
C SER A 484 -4.81 -10.91 53.49
N TRP A 485 -3.90 -10.16 52.86
CA TRP A 485 -4.06 -8.71 52.68
C TRP A 485 -5.15 -8.37 51.67
N ARG A 486 -5.36 -9.23 50.67
CA ARG A 486 -6.36 -9.03 49.62
C ARG A 486 -7.76 -9.25 50.16
N GLY A 487 -8.66 -8.28 49.93
CA GLY A 487 -10.01 -8.28 50.48
C GLY A 487 -10.11 -7.77 51.93
N SER A 488 -8.99 -7.36 52.54
CA SER A 488 -9.00 -6.71 53.85
C SER A 488 -9.37 -5.23 53.73
N ARG A 489 -9.98 -4.63 54.77
CA ARG A 489 -10.26 -3.18 54.79
C ARG A 489 -9.01 -2.31 54.71
N SER A 490 -7.87 -2.85 55.14
CA SER A 490 -6.56 -2.19 55.16
C SER A 490 -5.68 -2.55 53.95
N GLU A 491 -6.23 -3.20 52.91
CA GLU A 491 -5.49 -3.57 51.71
C GLU A 491 -4.83 -2.36 51.04
N LEU A 492 -5.64 -1.35 50.70
CA LEU A 492 -5.19 -0.18 49.96
C LEU A 492 -4.13 0.64 50.72
N PRO A 493 -4.30 0.96 52.01
CA PRO A 493 -3.25 1.64 52.78
C PRO A 493 -1.92 0.88 52.80
N PHE A 494 -1.95 -0.45 52.96
CA PHE A 494 -0.74 -1.27 53.01
C PHE A 494 -0.05 -1.35 51.65
N LEU A 495 -0.78 -1.76 50.60
CA LEU A 495 -0.23 -1.93 49.25
C LEU A 495 0.26 -0.60 48.67
N ASN A 496 -0.45 0.51 48.90
CA ASN A 496 -0.01 1.83 48.44
C ASN A 496 1.27 2.27 49.15
N SER A 497 1.37 2.07 50.46
CA SER A 497 2.59 2.38 51.21
C SER A 497 3.79 1.58 50.70
N MET A 498 3.59 0.27 50.47
CA MET A 498 4.61 -0.63 49.91
C MET A 498 5.04 -0.20 48.51
N LYS A 499 4.09 -0.01 47.59
CA LYS A 499 4.35 0.35 46.19
C LYS A 499 5.04 1.72 46.08
N MET A 500 4.63 2.69 46.91
CA MET A 500 5.27 4.00 46.95
C MET A 500 6.73 3.88 47.39
N LYS A 501 7.03 3.22 48.52
CA LYS A 501 8.42 3.05 48.99
C LYS A 501 9.28 2.29 47.99
N MET A 502 8.75 1.23 47.38
CA MET A 502 9.44 0.45 46.36
C MET A 502 9.75 1.29 45.11
N SER A 503 8.80 2.11 44.64
CA SER A 503 9.00 2.98 43.48
C SER A 503 10.11 4.02 43.69
N ILE A 504 10.21 4.60 44.89
CA ILE A 504 11.27 5.56 45.24
C ILE A 504 12.63 4.84 45.25
N LEU A 505 12.73 3.66 45.87
CA LEU A 505 13.97 2.89 45.92
C LEU A 505 14.47 2.49 44.52
N LEU A 506 13.56 2.02 43.66
CA LEU A 506 13.88 1.68 42.27
C LEU A 506 14.30 2.91 41.46
N GLY A 507 13.59 4.04 41.62
CA GLY A 507 13.90 5.28 40.93
C GLY A 507 15.28 5.83 41.28
N VAL A 508 15.60 5.90 42.58
CA VAL A 508 16.91 6.38 43.05
C VAL A 508 18.03 5.45 42.59
N THR A 509 17.83 4.13 42.65
CA THR A 509 18.82 3.14 42.16
C THR A 509 19.08 3.30 40.65
N GLN A 510 18.03 3.50 39.85
CA GLN A 510 18.15 3.72 38.41
C GLN A 510 18.87 5.03 38.08
N MET A 511 18.57 6.11 38.81
CA MET A 511 19.25 7.39 38.64
C MET A 511 20.74 7.29 39.00
N ASN A 512 21.07 6.61 40.11
CA ASN A 512 22.45 6.38 40.52
C ASN A 512 23.23 5.56 39.48
N LEU A 513 22.60 4.56 38.83
CA LEU A 513 23.21 3.84 37.70
C LEU A 513 23.58 4.78 36.54
N GLY A 514 22.72 5.74 36.20
CA GLY A 514 23.00 6.75 35.17
C GLY A 514 24.22 7.62 35.50
N ILE A 515 24.34 8.07 36.75
CA ILE A 515 25.48 8.86 37.23
C ILE A 515 26.78 8.03 37.16
N ILE A 516 26.73 6.74 37.49
CA ILE A 516 27.87 5.82 37.38
C ILE A 516 28.32 5.65 35.93
N ILE A 517 27.38 5.54 34.98
CA ILE A 517 27.71 5.45 33.54
C ILE A 517 28.41 6.74 33.07
N SER A 518 27.99 7.91 33.56
CA SER A 518 28.65 9.18 33.28
C SER A 518 30.12 9.19 33.73
N TYR A 519 30.43 8.59 34.88
CA TYR A 519 31.82 8.42 35.34
C TYR A 519 32.65 7.54 34.40
N PHE A 520 32.12 6.39 33.97
CA PHE A 520 32.83 5.52 33.03
C PHE A 520 33.10 6.22 31.70
N ASN A 521 32.15 7.03 31.22
CA ASN A 521 32.32 7.82 30.01
C ASN A 521 33.43 8.88 30.17
N ALA A 522 33.39 9.65 31.27
CA ALA A 522 34.40 10.66 31.56
C ALA A 522 35.81 10.06 31.75
N ARG A 523 35.89 8.87 32.37
CA ARG A 523 37.14 8.11 32.52
C ARG A 523 37.67 7.61 31.18
N PHE A 524 36.80 7.13 30.30
CA PHE A 524 37.18 6.66 28.96
C PHE A 524 37.77 7.79 28.11
N PHE A 525 37.13 8.97 28.12
CA PHE A 525 37.65 10.16 27.42
C PHE A 525 38.78 10.90 28.16
N SER A 526 39.27 10.36 29.29
CA SER A 526 40.31 10.97 30.14
C SER A 526 40.01 12.42 30.56
N ASN A 527 38.73 12.81 30.61
CA ASN A 527 38.33 14.16 30.97
C ASN A 527 38.22 14.31 32.50
N SER A 528 39.35 14.66 33.11
CA SER A 528 39.47 14.84 34.55
C SER A 528 38.60 15.99 35.11
N LEU A 529 38.23 16.97 34.27
CA LEU A 529 37.38 18.09 34.69
C LEU A 529 35.96 17.62 34.94
N ASN A 530 35.39 16.81 34.04
CA ASN A 530 34.04 16.26 34.21
C ASN A 530 33.96 15.37 35.46
N ILE A 531 35.01 14.60 35.77
CA ILE A 531 35.00 13.77 36.97
C ILE A 531 34.94 14.64 38.24
N LYS A 532 35.80 15.67 38.34
CA LYS A 532 35.90 16.50 39.54
C LYS A 532 34.72 17.45 39.74
N TYR A 533 34.22 18.06 38.66
CA TYR A 533 33.22 19.15 38.75
C TYR A 533 31.81 18.72 38.40
N GLN A 534 31.60 17.59 37.73
CA GLN A 534 30.27 17.09 37.39
C GLN A 534 29.94 15.83 38.19
N PHE A 535 30.73 14.77 38.07
CA PHE A 535 30.41 13.49 38.72
C PHE A 535 30.47 13.55 40.24
N VAL A 536 31.56 14.06 40.83
CA VAL A 536 31.72 14.10 42.30
C VAL A 536 30.63 14.93 42.99
N PRO A 537 30.30 16.16 42.53
CA PRO A 537 29.19 16.90 43.13
C PRO A 537 27.83 16.22 42.94
N GLN A 538 27.57 15.64 41.76
CA GLN A 538 26.31 14.94 41.49
C GLN A 538 26.09 13.73 42.40
N ILE A 539 27.12 12.89 42.61
CA ILE A 539 26.98 11.70 43.47
C ILE A 539 26.87 12.09 44.95
N ILE A 540 27.58 13.12 45.41
CA ILE A 540 27.47 13.60 46.79
C ILE A 540 26.07 14.20 47.02
N PHE A 541 25.57 14.99 46.07
CA PHE A 541 24.24 15.57 46.18
C PHE A 541 23.15 14.49 46.17
N SER A 542 23.24 13.52 45.27
CA SER A 542 22.29 12.39 45.20
C SER A 542 22.29 11.57 46.49
N THR A 543 23.48 11.17 46.97
CA THR A 543 23.60 10.35 48.18
C THR A 543 23.17 11.10 49.43
N ALA A 544 23.58 12.36 49.60
CA ALA A 544 23.24 13.14 50.79
C ALA A 544 21.74 13.46 50.88
N SER A 545 21.05 13.66 49.76
CA SER A 545 19.62 14.02 49.75
C SER A 545 18.70 12.80 49.68
N LEU A 546 18.89 11.93 48.69
CA LEU A 546 17.97 10.86 48.36
C LEU A 546 18.30 9.56 49.09
N ASP A 547 19.58 9.21 49.20
CA ASP A 547 19.96 7.95 49.87
C ASP A 547 19.82 8.06 51.40
N THR A 548 20.06 9.24 51.99
CA THR A 548 19.76 9.51 53.41
C THR A 548 18.26 9.46 53.73
N PHE A 549 17.39 9.74 52.76
CA PHE A 549 15.93 9.61 52.93
C PHE A 549 15.48 8.14 52.83
N LEU A 550 16.24 7.31 52.12
CA LEU A 550 15.97 5.88 51.95
C LEU A 550 16.46 5.03 53.13
N PHE A 551 17.57 5.42 53.74
CA PHE A 551 18.15 4.79 54.93
C PHE A 551 17.37 5.16 56.20
#